data_AF-A0A6T9ZM48-F1
#
_entry.id   AF-A0A6T9ZM48-F1
#
_cell.length_a   1.000
_cell.length_b   1.000
_cell.length_c   1.000
_cell.angle_alpha   90.00
_cell.angle_beta   90.00
_cell.angle_gamma   90.00
#
_symmetry.space_group_name_H-M   'P 1'
#
loop_
_entity.id
_entity.type
_entity.pdbx_description
1 polymer ?
#
loop_
_entity_poly.entity_id
_entity_poly.type
_entity_poly.pdbx_seq_one_letter_code
_entity_poly.pdbx_strand_id
1 'polypeptide(L)'
;MTSADRLLTTENLHGKLYDADSMLDVKRSVAAGYVVLLNGGPASAAPNSNAEGEDENLPLAFMSLTSGNVIDTCFGVVNPSMRGDTPARRSARAAKELLDENDTTDSFRQIAVTAYCEAFKVIMNYNDQMDKLNCFAKCFKSKAIRNETEEKIRAVFDSLVVAMGNSS
;
A
#
# COMPACT_ATOMS: atom_id res chain seq x y z
N MET A 1 9.49 8.41 -27.28
CA MET A 1 8.49 8.64 -26.22
C MET A 1 8.68 10.04 -25.68
N THR A 2 7.63 10.84 -25.64
CA THR A 2 7.68 12.22 -25.15
C THR A 2 7.56 12.23 -23.61
N SER A 3 7.97 13.33 -22.96
CA SER A 3 7.83 13.48 -21.50
C SER A 3 6.36 13.44 -21.03
N ALA A 4 5.42 13.80 -21.91
CA ALA A 4 3.98 13.75 -21.63
C ALA A 4 3.48 12.30 -21.62
N ASP A 5 3.98 11.44 -22.53
CA ASP A 5 3.62 10.01 -22.56
C ASP A 5 4.05 9.31 -21.27
N ARG A 6 5.21 9.68 -20.72
CA ARG A 6 5.72 9.12 -19.46
C ARG A 6 4.87 9.50 -18.24
N LEU A 7 4.41 10.75 -18.17
CA LEU A 7 3.55 11.21 -17.05
C LEU A 7 2.20 10.49 -17.06
N LEU A 8 1.58 10.33 -18.23
CA LEU A 8 0.33 9.60 -18.39
C LEU A 8 0.47 8.12 -18.02
N THR A 9 1.62 7.49 -18.27
CA THR A 9 1.89 6.12 -17.82
C THR A 9 2.07 6.02 -16.32
N THR A 10 2.75 6.98 -15.68
CA THR A 10 2.97 7.00 -14.23
C THR A 10 1.66 7.16 -13.46
N GLU A 11 0.83 8.13 -13.83
CA GLU A 11 -0.47 8.33 -13.16
C GLU A 11 -1.40 7.12 -13.32
N ASN A 12 -1.36 6.47 -14.48
CA ASN A 12 -2.13 5.25 -14.73
C ASN A 12 -1.64 4.08 -13.85
N LEU A 13 -0.32 3.98 -13.60
CA LEU A 13 0.23 2.95 -12.73
C LEU A 13 -0.17 3.14 -11.25
N HIS A 14 -0.24 4.37 -10.74
CA HIS A 14 -0.73 4.58 -9.37
C HIS A 14 -2.15 4.02 -9.16
N GLY A 15 -3.07 4.32 -10.09
CA GLY A 15 -4.44 3.80 -10.03
C GLY A 15 -4.56 2.29 -10.19
N LYS A 16 -3.50 1.61 -10.61
CA LYS A 16 -3.43 0.14 -10.68
C LYS A 16 -2.87 -0.51 -9.42
N LEU A 17 -2.22 0.25 -8.53
CA LEU A 17 -1.60 -0.30 -7.32
C LEU A 17 -2.50 -0.19 -6.08
N TYR A 18 -3.32 0.85 -6.02
CA TYR A 18 -4.22 1.11 -4.89
C TYR A 18 -5.39 2.01 -5.29
N ASP A 19 -6.43 2.05 -4.45
CA ASP A 19 -7.51 3.04 -4.51
C ASP A 19 -7.47 3.92 -3.25
N ALA A 20 -7.17 5.21 -3.43
CA ALA A 20 -6.92 6.11 -2.30
C ALA A 20 -8.15 6.26 -1.39
N ASP A 21 -9.34 6.33 -1.97
CA ASP A 21 -10.61 6.40 -1.24
C ASP A 21 -10.80 5.16 -0.37
N SER A 22 -10.63 3.97 -0.95
CA SER A 22 -10.72 2.70 -0.23
C SER A 22 -9.69 2.59 0.89
N MET A 23 -8.46 3.06 0.67
CA MET A 23 -7.41 3.04 1.70
C MET A 23 -7.74 3.95 2.89
N LEU A 24 -8.34 5.12 2.65
CA LEU A 24 -8.75 6.05 3.70
C LEU A 24 -9.90 5.50 4.57
N ASP A 25 -10.71 4.60 4.02
CA ASP A 25 -11.77 3.89 4.75
C ASP A 25 -11.23 2.73 5.61
N VAL A 26 -9.94 2.38 5.49
CA VAL A 26 -9.32 1.33 6.29
C VAL A 26 -9.19 1.78 7.75
N LYS A 27 -9.78 0.99 8.65
CA LYS A 27 -9.69 1.20 10.10
C LYS A 27 -8.24 1.12 10.56
N ARG A 28 -7.86 2.02 11.47
CA ARG A 28 -6.53 2.03 12.11
C ARG A 28 -6.05 0.65 12.57
N SER A 29 -6.91 -0.13 13.23
CA SER A 29 -6.54 -1.47 13.74
C SER A 29 -6.23 -2.47 12.64
N VAL A 30 -6.93 -2.40 11.50
CA VAL A 30 -6.69 -3.23 10.32
C VAL A 30 -5.37 -2.83 9.67
N ALA A 31 -5.14 -1.53 9.47
CA ALA A 31 -3.88 -1.02 8.95
C ALA A 31 -2.67 -1.44 9.83
N ALA A 32 -2.81 -1.34 11.15
CA ALA A 32 -1.78 -1.80 12.09
C ALA A 32 -1.49 -3.30 11.97
N GLY A 33 -2.53 -4.12 11.78
CA GLY A 33 -2.38 -5.56 11.53
C GLY A 33 -1.55 -5.85 10.27
N TYR A 34 -1.78 -5.11 9.18
CA TYR A 34 -1.00 -5.26 7.96
C TYR A 34 0.44 -4.76 8.10
N VAL A 35 0.69 -3.68 8.84
CA VAL A 35 2.07 -3.25 9.13
C VAL A 35 2.84 -4.35 9.89
N VAL A 36 2.20 -5.01 10.86
CA VAL A 36 2.81 -6.13 11.59
C VAL A 36 3.06 -7.32 10.68
N LEU A 37 2.08 -7.66 9.82
CA LEU A 37 2.19 -8.77 8.86
C LEU A 37 3.36 -8.54 7.88
N LEU A 38 3.48 -7.34 7.33
CA LEU A 38 4.48 -6.99 6.33
C LEU A 38 5.89 -6.81 6.90
N ASN A 39 6.02 -6.46 8.18
CA ASN A 39 7.32 -6.35 8.86
C ASN A 39 7.79 -7.66 9.52
N GLY A 40 7.06 -8.77 9.36
CA GLY A 40 7.46 -10.06 9.93
C GLY A 40 7.20 -10.24 11.44
N GLY A 41 6.28 -9.47 12.02
CA GLY A 41 5.88 -9.60 13.44
C GLY A 41 6.06 -8.31 14.26
N PRO A 42 5.60 -8.29 15.53
CA PRO A 42 5.80 -7.13 16.40
C PRO A 42 7.31 -6.93 16.58
N ALA A 43 7.78 -5.69 16.41
CA ALA A 43 9.18 -5.32 16.63
C ALA A 43 9.60 -5.77 18.04
N SER A 44 10.23 -6.94 18.12
CA SER A 44 10.76 -7.44 19.37
C SER A 44 11.85 -6.46 19.77
N ALA A 45 11.70 -5.87 20.96
CA ALA A 45 12.58 -4.84 21.47
C ALA A 45 14.00 -5.41 21.73
N ALA A 46 14.83 -5.45 20.70
CA ALA A 46 16.28 -5.61 20.80
C ALA A 46 16.96 -5.15 19.50
N PRO A 47 17.43 -3.89 19.39
CA PRO A 47 18.28 -3.48 18.29
C PRO A 47 19.71 -3.91 18.61
N ASN A 48 20.04 -5.17 18.35
CA ASN A 48 21.42 -5.64 18.40
C ASN A 48 21.61 -6.72 17.33
N SER A 49 22.05 -6.33 16.14
CA SER A 49 23.23 -6.89 15.46
C SER A 49 23.22 -6.57 13.97
N ASN A 50 24.42 -6.32 13.45
CA ASN A 50 24.75 -6.20 12.05
C ASN A 50 24.45 -7.53 11.32
N ALA A 51 23.21 -7.73 10.89
CA ALA A 51 22.85 -8.86 10.06
C ALA A 51 22.62 -8.37 8.62
N GLU A 52 23.67 -8.44 7.81
CA GLU A 52 23.56 -8.62 6.35
C GLU A 52 23.03 -10.03 6.05
N GLY A 53 21.92 -10.40 6.68
CA GLY A 53 21.17 -11.61 6.39
C GLY A 53 20.01 -11.20 5.50
N GLU A 54 19.85 -11.90 4.38
CA GLU A 54 18.63 -11.86 3.57
C GLU A 54 17.43 -11.87 4.52
N ASP A 55 16.53 -10.89 4.38
CA ASP A 55 15.34 -10.81 5.22
C ASP A 55 14.49 -12.06 4.93
N GLU A 56 14.65 -13.10 5.74
CA GLU A 56 13.96 -14.39 5.58
C GLU A 56 12.43 -14.22 5.55
N ASN A 57 11.93 -13.08 6.04
CA ASN A 57 10.51 -12.76 6.01
C ASN A 57 10.06 -12.07 4.72
N LEU A 58 10.98 -11.58 3.87
CA LEU A 58 10.63 -10.88 2.64
C LEU A 58 9.79 -11.74 1.68
N PRO A 59 10.11 -13.03 1.43
CA PRO A 59 9.24 -13.89 0.61
C PRO A 59 7.83 -14.04 1.20
N LEU A 60 7.71 -14.16 2.54
CA LEU A 60 6.43 -14.29 3.22
C LEU A 60 5.62 -12.99 3.19
N ALA A 61 6.28 -11.84 3.38
CA ALA A 61 5.67 -10.52 3.32
C ALA A 61 5.18 -10.21 1.90
N PHE A 62 6.00 -10.52 0.89
CA PHE A 62 5.62 -10.35 -0.52
C PHE A 62 4.48 -11.30 -0.91
N MET A 63 4.53 -12.57 -0.51
CA MET A 63 3.43 -13.51 -0.71
C MET A 63 2.14 -13.04 -0.03
N SER A 64 2.23 -12.38 1.14
CA SER A 64 1.08 -11.79 1.81
C SER A 64 0.46 -10.63 1.01
N LEU A 65 1.25 -9.91 0.21
CA LEU A 65 0.73 -8.91 -0.73
C LEU A 65 -0.04 -9.56 -1.88
N THR A 66 0.60 -10.48 -2.60
CA THR A 66 0.09 -10.99 -3.88
C THR A 66 -0.95 -12.10 -3.70
N SER A 67 -0.72 -13.00 -2.75
CA SER A 67 -1.61 -14.13 -2.45
C SER A 67 -2.55 -13.88 -1.27
N GLY A 68 -2.28 -12.87 -0.44
CA GLY A 68 -3.11 -12.50 0.71
C GLY A 68 -4.19 -11.47 0.41
N ASN A 69 -4.71 -10.84 1.47
CA ASN A 69 -5.79 -9.85 1.41
C ASN A 69 -5.32 -8.39 1.59
N VAL A 70 -4.00 -8.16 1.59
CA VAL A 70 -3.43 -6.82 1.77
C VAL A 70 -3.87 -5.90 0.64
N ILE A 71 -3.62 -6.31 -0.61
CA ILE A 71 -4.01 -5.56 -1.81
C ILE A 71 -5.54 -5.48 -1.92
N ASP A 72 -6.25 -6.56 -1.60
CA ASP A 72 -7.72 -6.58 -1.59
C ASP A 72 -8.28 -5.45 -0.70
N THR A 73 -7.63 -5.19 0.44
CA THR A 73 -8.01 -4.11 1.34
C THR A 73 -7.72 -2.73 0.75
N CYS A 74 -6.61 -2.56 0.02
CA CYS A 74 -6.28 -1.32 -0.68
C CYS A 74 -7.28 -0.92 -1.77
N PHE A 75 -8.14 -1.85 -2.20
CA PHE A 75 -9.24 -1.62 -3.15
C PHE A 75 -10.63 -1.77 -2.53
N GLY A 76 -10.75 -1.88 -1.20
CA GLY A 76 -12.04 -1.89 -0.53
C GLY A 76 -12.83 -3.20 -0.70
N VAL A 77 -12.15 -4.34 -0.91
CA VAL A 77 -12.80 -5.65 -1.00
C VAL A 77 -13.22 -6.12 0.40
N VAL A 78 -14.49 -5.93 0.75
CA VAL A 78 -15.04 -6.21 2.09
C VAL A 78 -15.19 -7.71 2.40
N ASN A 79 -15.21 -8.58 1.40
CA ASN A 79 -15.22 -10.03 1.62
C ASN A 79 -14.64 -10.80 0.42
N PRO A 80 -13.38 -11.25 0.48
CA PRO A 80 -12.77 -11.98 -0.63
C PRO A 80 -13.40 -13.37 -0.86
N SER A 81 -14.14 -13.92 0.11
CA SER A 81 -14.78 -15.24 0.01
C SER A 81 -16.15 -15.21 -0.69
N MET A 82 -16.81 -14.06 -0.77
CA MET A 82 -18.09 -13.97 -1.48
C MET A 82 -17.87 -14.16 -2.98
N ARG A 83 -18.73 -14.94 -3.63
CA ARG A 83 -18.74 -15.08 -5.09
C ARG A 83 -19.39 -13.85 -5.70
N GLY A 84 -18.62 -13.07 -6.45
CA GLY A 84 -19.11 -11.86 -7.11
C GLY A 84 -17.95 -11.07 -7.70
N ASP A 85 -17.99 -10.80 -9.00
CA ASP A 85 -16.96 -10.02 -9.69
C ASP A 85 -17.29 -8.53 -9.57
N THR A 86 -16.66 -7.84 -8.61
CA THR A 86 -16.86 -6.40 -8.39
C THR A 86 -15.71 -5.61 -9.04
N PRO A 87 -15.91 -4.33 -9.39
CA PRO A 87 -14.82 -3.49 -9.88
C PRO A 87 -13.60 -3.51 -8.96
N ALA A 88 -13.80 -3.37 -7.65
CA ALA A 88 -12.76 -3.48 -6.62
C ALA A 88 -11.94 -4.78 -6.71
N ARG A 89 -12.61 -5.94 -6.87
CA ARG A 89 -11.93 -7.24 -6.99
C ARG A 89 -11.16 -7.38 -8.29
N ARG A 90 -11.66 -6.81 -9.39
CA ARG A 90 -10.92 -6.78 -10.66
C ARG A 90 -9.67 -5.91 -10.55
N SER A 91 -9.78 -4.73 -9.94
CA SER A 91 -8.63 -3.85 -9.71
C SER A 91 -7.59 -4.51 -8.79
N ALA A 92 -8.03 -5.11 -7.68
CA ALA A 92 -7.14 -5.83 -6.77
C ALA A 92 -6.44 -7.01 -7.47
N ARG A 93 -7.16 -7.77 -8.31
CA ARG A 93 -6.55 -8.85 -9.08
C ARG A 93 -5.53 -8.32 -10.09
N ALA A 94 -5.86 -7.27 -10.84
CA ALA A 94 -4.95 -6.65 -11.80
C ALA A 94 -3.69 -6.11 -11.10
N ALA A 95 -3.83 -5.55 -9.90
CA ALA A 95 -2.71 -5.10 -9.09
C ALA A 95 -1.80 -6.27 -8.66
N LYS A 96 -2.39 -7.39 -8.21
CA LYS A 96 -1.66 -8.62 -7.85
C LYS A 96 -0.91 -9.19 -9.05
N GLU A 97 -1.60 -9.33 -10.18
CA GLU A 97 -1.02 -9.79 -11.45
C GLU A 97 0.15 -8.88 -11.88
N LEU A 98 -0.01 -7.55 -11.76
CA LEU A 98 1.05 -6.61 -12.08
C LEU A 98 2.30 -6.78 -11.20
N LEU A 99 2.12 -7.03 -9.89
CA LEU A 99 3.25 -7.30 -9.00
C LEU A 99 3.91 -8.64 -9.30
N ASP A 100 3.13 -9.69 -9.58
CA ASP A 100 3.63 -11.02 -9.92
C ASP A 100 4.42 -10.98 -11.25
N GLU A 101 3.95 -10.23 -12.26
CA GLU A 101 4.65 -10.04 -13.54
C GLU A 101 6.01 -9.32 -13.38
N ASN A 102 6.13 -8.48 -12.36
CA ASN A 102 7.36 -7.71 -12.07
C ASN A 102 8.24 -8.38 -11.01
N ASP A 103 7.85 -9.55 -10.49
CA ASP A 103 8.57 -10.29 -9.46
C ASP A 103 9.86 -10.94 -9.99
N THR A 104 10.85 -10.10 -10.28
CA THR A 104 12.10 -10.49 -10.93
C THR A 104 13.28 -10.52 -9.97
N THR A 105 13.23 -9.74 -8.89
CA THR A 105 14.34 -9.55 -7.95
C THR A 105 13.84 -9.32 -6.53
N ASP A 106 14.64 -9.70 -5.54
CA ASP A 106 14.31 -9.41 -4.14
C ASP A 106 14.29 -7.91 -3.85
N SER A 107 15.05 -7.11 -4.59
CA SER A 107 14.97 -5.64 -4.50
C SER A 107 13.58 -5.12 -4.89
N PHE A 108 12.97 -5.65 -5.95
CA PHE A 108 11.60 -5.30 -6.33
C PHE A 108 10.60 -5.69 -5.23
N ARG A 109 10.70 -6.93 -4.74
CA ARG A 109 9.85 -7.42 -3.63
C ARG A 109 9.94 -6.51 -2.41
N GLN A 110 11.15 -6.12 -2.04
CA GLN A 110 11.41 -5.23 -0.91
C GLN A 110 10.77 -3.86 -1.12
N ILE A 111 10.90 -3.28 -2.32
CA ILE A 111 10.27 -1.99 -2.66
C ILE A 111 8.75 -2.10 -2.55
N ALA A 112 8.15 -3.17 -3.07
CA ALA A 112 6.71 -3.40 -2.98
C ALA A 112 6.24 -3.52 -1.53
N VAL A 113 6.85 -4.41 -0.73
CA VAL A 113 6.53 -4.60 0.70
C VAL A 113 6.67 -3.29 1.47
N THR A 114 7.75 -2.54 1.23
CA THR A 114 8.00 -1.26 1.89
C THR A 114 6.93 -0.23 1.52
N ALA A 115 6.59 -0.09 0.24
CA ALA A 115 5.58 0.87 -0.23
C ALA A 115 4.21 0.62 0.42
N TYR A 116 3.73 -0.63 0.43
CA TYR A 116 2.46 -0.97 1.08
C TYR A 116 2.52 -0.78 2.60
N CYS A 117 3.63 -1.16 3.25
CA CYS A 117 3.82 -0.97 4.68
C CYS A 117 3.75 0.52 5.08
N GLU A 118 4.48 1.38 4.36
CA GLU A 118 4.46 2.82 4.58
C GLU A 118 3.09 3.43 4.29
N ALA A 119 2.40 2.96 3.25
CA ALA A 119 1.04 3.41 2.95
C ALA A 119 0.08 3.12 4.14
N PHE A 120 0.15 1.94 4.76
CA PHE A 120 -0.66 1.67 5.96
C PHE A 120 -0.26 2.53 7.17
N LYS A 121 1.03 2.86 7.35
CA LYS A 121 1.45 3.81 8.39
C LYS A 121 0.87 5.21 8.15
N VAL A 122 0.82 5.65 6.89
CA VAL A 122 0.15 6.90 6.50
C VAL A 122 -1.34 6.87 6.86
N ILE A 123 -2.03 5.76 6.59
CA ILE A 123 -3.44 5.56 6.98
C ILE A 123 -3.64 5.55 8.50
N MET A 124 -2.73 4.92 9.26
CA MET A 124 -2.78 4.98 10.72
C MET A 124 -2.69 6.43 11.20
N ASN A 125 -1.73 7.20 10.69
CA ASN A 125 -1.58 8.61 11.04
C ASN A 125 -2.80 9.47 10.62
N TYR A 126 -3.44 9.15 9.49
CA TYR A 126 -4.70 9.78 9.09
C TYR A 126 -5.81 9.55 10.12
N ASN A 127 -6.02 8.29 10.54
CA ASN A 127 -7.00 7.95 11.57
C ASN A 127 -6.72 8.71 12.88
N ASP A 128 -5.46 8.77 13.32
CA ASP A 128 -5.04 9.50 14.53
C ASP A 128 -5.33 10.99 14.46
N GLN A 129 -5.16 11.60 13.29
CA GLN A 129 -5.49 13.01 13.08
C GLN A 129 -7.00 13.24 13.08
N MET A 130 -7.75 12.35 12.42
CA MET A 130 -9.22 12.43 12.35
C MET A 130 -9.87 12.24 13.72
N ASP A 131 -9.33 11.35 14.56
CA ASP A 131 -9.81 11.11 15.93
C ASP A 131 -9.58 12.31 16.86
N LYS A 132 -8.58 13.16 16.56
CA LYS A 132 -8.29 14.39 17.31
C LYS A 132 -9.20 15.56 16.93
N LEU A 133 -10.00 15.44 15.86
CA LEU A 133 -10.90 16.51 15.42
C LEU A 133 -12.21 16.51 16.22
N ASN A 134 -12.50 17.62 16.88
CA ASN A 134 -13.83 17.89 17.42
C ASN A 134 -14.87 18.01 16.29
N CYS A 135 -16.16 17.80 16.61
CA CYS A 135 -17.28 17.81 15.66
C CYS A 135 -17.28 19.02 14.71
N PHE A 136 -16.99 20.23 15.21
CA PHE A 136 -16.93 21.45 14.39
C PHE A 136 -15.69 21.54 13.49
N ALA A 137 -14.53 21.08 13.99
CA ALA A 137 -13.28 21.08 13.21
C ALA A 137 -13.31 20.03 12.09
N LYS A 138 -14.11 18.98 12.26
CA LYS A 138 -14.27 17.89 11.29
C LYS A 138 -14.79 18.37 9.93
N CYS A 139 -15.63 19.42 9.89
CA CYS A 139 -16.17 19.92 8.62
C CYS A 139 -15.17 20.74 7.78
N PHE A 140 -14.18 21.38 8.42
CA PHE A 140 -13.24 22.28 7.73
C PHE A 140 -11.84 21.69 7.56
N LYS A 141 -11.34 20.93 8.54
CA LYS A 141 -9.99 20.37 8.52
C LYS A 141 -9.90 18.98 7.89
N SER A 142 -11.01 18.24 7.82
CA SER A 142 -11.01 16.88 7.24
C SER A 142 -10.55 16.87 5.79
N LYS A 143 -11.00 17.82 4.97
CA LYS A 143 -10.59 17.92 3.57
C LYS A 143 -9.08 18.17 3.42
N ALA A 144 -8.52 19.05 4.24
CA ALA A 144 -7.08 19.33 4.20
C ALA A 144 -6.25 18.09 4.61
N ILE A 145 -6.63 17.45 5.72
CA ILE A 145 -5.98 16.22 6.21
C ILE A 145 -6.09 15.10 5.18
N ARG A 146 -7.26 14.96 4.55
CA ARG A 146 -7.50 13.97 3.50
C ARG A 146 -6.58 14.20 2.30
N ASN A 147 -6.56 15.41 1.75
CA ASN A 147 -5.71 15.74 0.59
C ASN A 147 -4.22 15.49 0.90
N GLU A 148 -3.74 15.93 2.07
CA GLU A 148 -2.36 15.69 2.50
C GLU A 148 -2.05 14.20 2.62
N THR A 149 -3.02 13.41 3.08
CA THR A 149 -2.87 11.95 3.20
C THR A 149 -2.81 11.28 1.83
N GLU A 150 -3.68 11.67 0.90
CA GLU A 150 -3.65 11.16 -0.49
C GLU A 150 -2.32 11.45 -1.19
N GLU A 151 -1.77 12.65 -1.00
CA GLU A 151 -0.45 13.03 -1.51
C GLU A 151 0.66 12.15 -0.92
N LYS A 152 0.61 11.88 0.39
CA LYS A 152 1.58 10.98 1.05
C LYS A 152 1.44 9.54 0.56
N ILE A 153 0.22 9.03 0.38
CA ILE A 153 0.01 7.69 -0.19
C ILE A 153 0.61 7.64 -1.60
N ARG A 154 0.37 8.65 -2.44
CA ARG A 154 0.99 8.71 -3.77
C ARG A 154 2.51 8.65 -3.68
N ALA A 155 3.11 9.50 -2.85
CA ALA A 155 4.57 9.60 -2.70
C ALA A 155 5.22 8.28 -2.25
N VAL A 156 4.60 7.49 -1.37
CA VAL A 156 5.18 6.21 -0.94
C VAL A 156 5.17 5.14 -2.04
N PHE A 157 4.28 5.26 -3.04
CA PHE A 157 4.24 4.36 -4.19
C PHE A 157 5.12 4.80 -5.36
N ASP A 158 5.67 6.01 -5.36
CA ASP A 158 6.52 6.53 -6.45
C ASP A 158 7.71 5.60 -6.73
N SER A 159 8.38 5.09 -5.69
CA SER A 159 9.52 4.17 -5.85
C SER A 159 9.11 2.84 -6.49
N LEU A 160 7.91 2.33 -6.18
CA LEU A 160 7.39 1.11 -6.80
C LEU A 160 7.01 1.34 -8.26
N VAL A 161 6.40 2.49 -8.58
CA VAL A 161 6.08 2.87 -9.95
C VAL A 161 7.34 3.01 -10.81
N VAL A 162 8.39 3.63 -10.27
CA VAL A 162 9.69 3.72 -10.93
C VAL A 162 10.29 2.32 -11.16
N ALA A 163 10.23 1.44 -10.15
CA ALA A 163 10.74 0.08 -10.27
C ALA A 163 10.03 -0.71 -11.38
N MET A 164 8.70 -0.64 -11.47
CA MET A 164 7.92 -1.29 -12.55
C MET A 164 8.23 -0.71 -13.94
N GLY A 165 8.47 0.60 -14.05
CA GLY A 165 8.79 1.24 -15.32
C GLY A 165 10.17 0.87 -15.88
N ASN A 166 11.07 0.38 -15.04
CA ASN A 166 12.42 -0.05 -15.43
C ASN A 166 12.50 -1.54 -15.81
N SER A 167 11.42 -2.30 -15.60
CA SER A 167 11.32 -3.74 -15.92
C SER A 167 10.86 -4.03 -17.36
N SER A 168 10.60 -3.00 -18.17
CA SER A 168 10.09 -3.09 -19.55
C SER A 168 11.18 -3.00 -20.62
#